data_AF-A0A3M2CL68-F1
#
_entry.id   AF-A0A3M2CL68-F1
#
_cell.length_a   1.000
_cell.length_b   1.000
_cell.length_c   1.000
_cell.angle_alpha   90.00
_cell.angle_beta   90.00
_cell.angle_gamma   90.00
#
_symmetry.space_group_name_H-M   'P 1'
#
loop_
_entity.id
_entity.type
_entity.pdbx_description
1 polymer ?
#
loop_
_entity_poly.entity_id
_entity_poly.type
_entity_poly.pdbx_seq_one_letter_code
_entity_poly.pdbx_strand_id
1 'polypeptide(L)'
;MQTDGYYAAPYVLPYCRMDSLAVGGLLALLLRMDAGRPIEALRRLAWPLAAAAFAALAVWDRGDVGFVIAGYSVVAFASAAVTLRALTHEGGPLSRACSARWLVHIGKVSYGLYLLHLIARAGVDFGFGRVVPDWRRSDSVAHSLIRLAAISAVAVLMATISYYFFEKPILRLKDRWAPARESISRRDEARA
;
A
#
# COMPACT_ATOMS: atom_id res chain seq x y z
N MET A 1 22.20 -8.75 -21.03
CA MET A 1 22.13 -7.80 -19.90
C MET A 1 21.44 -6.50 -20.38
N GLN A 2 20.23 -6.62 -20.94
CA GLN A 2 19.48 -5.51 -21.57
C GLN A 2 17.96 -5.71 -21.40
N THR A 3 17.55 -6.33 -20.30
CA THR A 3 16.13 -6.57 -19.93
C THR A 3 15.70 -5.74 -18.72
N ASP A 4 16.64 -5.07 -18.05
CA ASP A 4 16.40 -4.46 -16.73
C ASP A 4 15.48 -3.21 -16.80
N GLY A 5 15.45 -2.52 -17.94
CA GLY A 5 14.63 -1.32 -18.12
C GLY A 5 13.11 -1.60 -18.17
N TYR A 6 12.69 -2.70 -18.82
CA TYR A 6 11.27 -3.05 -18.95
C TYR A 6 10.64 -3.42 -17.61
N TYR A 7 11.37 -4.13 -16.75
CA TYR A 7 10.89 -4.49 -15.42
C TYR A 7 10.92 -3.33 -14.43
N ALA A 8 11.76 -2.32 -14.65
CA ALA A 8 11.83 -1.13 -13.78
C ALA A 8 10.71 -0.12 -14.06
N ALA A 9 10.26 -0.01 -15.31
CA ALA A 9 9.25 0.97 -15.72
C ALA A 9 7.97 0.95 -14.86
N PRO A 10 7.35 -0.20 -14.53
CA PRO A 10 6.18 -0.26 -13.65
C PRO A 10 6.40 0.21 -12.20
N TYR A 11 7.64 0.34 -11.76
CA TYR A 11 8.01 0.76 -10.41
C TYR A 11 8.52 2.20 -10.32
N VAL A 12 8.98 2.76 -11.45
CA VAL A 12 9.57 4.10 -11.51
C VAL A 12 8.61 5.12 -12.16
N LEU A 13 7.81 4.69 -13.14
CA LEU A 13 6.93 5.59 -13.88
C LEU A 13 5.52 5.62 -13.25
N PRO A 14 5.02 6.79 -12.82
CA PRO A 14 3.70 6.89 -12.19
C PRO A 14 2.56 6.57 -13.17
N TYR A 15 2.77 6.78 -14.48
CA TYR A 15 1.77 6.52 -15.53
C TYR A 15 1.39 5.04 -15.62
N CYS A 16 2.30 4.12 -15.29
CA CYS A 16 2.08 2.68 -15.37
C CYS A 16 1.12 2.15 -14.29
N ARG A 17 0.64 3.00 -13.38
CA ARG A 17 -0.23 2.63 -12.24
C ARG A 17 -1.54 3.44 -12.20
N MET A 18 -1.90 4.10 -13.30
CA MET A 18 -3.12 4.90 -13.39
C MET A 18 -4.39 4.04 -13.25
N ASP A 19 -4.33 2.77 -13.61
CA ASP A 19 -5.40 1.78 -13.43
C ASP A 19 -5.79 1.65 -11.94
N SER A 20 -4.82 1.57 -11.04
CA SER A 20 -5.04 1.46 -9.60
C SER A 20 -5.75 2.69 -9.03
N LEU A 21 -5.35 3.88 -9.50
CA LEU A 21 -6.00 5.15 -9.15
C LEU A 21 -7.42 5.23 -9.72
N ALA A 22 -7.62 4.81 -10.97
CA ALA A 22 -8.92 4.80 -11.62
C ALA A 22 -9.91 3.86 -10.93
N VAL A 23 -9.47 2.65 -10.56
CA VAL A 23 -10.31 1.68 -9.82
C VAL A 23 -10.69 2.22 -8.44
N GLY A 24 -9.74 2.80 -7.70
CA GLY A 24 -10.02 3.44 -6.41
C GLY A 24 -10.97 4.63 -6.53
N GLY A 25 -10.78 5.47 -7.55
CA GLY A 25 -11.65 6.60 -7.86
C GLY A 25 -13.07 6.18 -8.25
N LEU A 26 -13.20 5.14 -9.09
CA LEU A 26 -14.48 4.56 -9.47
C LEU A 26 -15.21 4.00 -8.25
N LEU A 27 -14.51 3.25 -7.39
CA LEU A 27 -15.08 2.76 -6.14
C LEU A 27 -15.59 3.91 -5.25
N ALA A 28 -14.82 4.99 -5.11
CA ALA A 28 -15.23 6.16 -4.35
C ALA A 28 -16.47 6.86 -4.94
N LEU A 29 -16.57 6.95 -6.27
CA LEU A 29 -17.76 7.48 -6.95
C LEU A 29 -18.98 6.59 -6.74
N LEU A 30 -18.83 5.27 -6.90
CA LEU A 30 -19.92 4.31 -6.69
C LEU A 30 -20.46 4.37 -5.25
N LEU A 31 -19.57 4.54 -4.26
CA LEU A 31 -19.95 4.71 -2.85
C LEU A 31 -20.64 6.06 -2.59
N ARG A 32 -20.25 7.12 -3.29
CA ARG A 32 -20.84 8.47 -3.12
C ARG A 32 -22.17 8.66 -3.81
N MET A 33 -22.38 7.99 -4.95
CA MET A 33 -23.61 8.10 -5.74
C MET A 33 -24.76 7.27 -5.18
N ASP A 34 -24.54 6.54 -4.08
CA ASP A 34 -25.47 5.57 -3.50
C ASP A 34 -26.11 4.68 -4.59
N ALA A 35 -25.26 4.03 -5.38
CA ALA A 35 -25.65 3.36 -6.62
C ALA A 35 -26.66 2.20 -6.44
N GLY A 36 -27.13 1.91 -5.21
CA GLY A 36 -28.22 0.97 -4.94
C GLY A 36 -27.88 -0.50 -5.22
N ARG A 37 -28.67 -1.17 -6.08
CA ARG A 37 -28.55 -2.62 -6.37
C ARG A 37 -27.16 -3.09 -6.84
N PRO A 38 -26.44 -2.41 -7.76
CA PRO A 38 -25.11 -2.84 -8.22
C PRO A 38 -24.07 -2.89 -7.09
N ILE A 39 -24.11 -1.97 -6.12
CA ILE A 39 -23.14 -1.99 -5.02
C ILE A 39 -23.40 -3.16 -4.08
N GLU A 40 -24.67 -3.52 -3.87
CA GLU A 40 -25.04 -4.67 -3.05
C GLU A 40 -24.63 -6.01 -3.69
N ALA A 41 -24.82 -6.15 -5.01
CA ALA A 41 -24.30 -7.31 -5.75
C ALA A 41 -22.77 -7.42 -5.64
N LEU A 42 -22.07 -6.30 -5.84
CA LEU A 42 -20.62 -6.25 -5.71
C LEU A 42 -20.14 -6.56 -4.29
N ARG A 43 -20.85 -6.10 -3.25
CA ARG A 43 -20.55 -6.40 -1.84
C ARG A 43 -20.64 -7.89 -1.53
N ARG A 44 -21.63 -8.59 -2.09
CA ARG A 44 -21.79 -10.05 -1.91
C ARG A 44 -20.67 -10.82 -2.60
N LEU A 45 -20.25 -10.35 -3.77
CA LEU A 45 -19.20 -10.99 -4.55
C LEU A 45 -17.78 -10.54 -4.19
N ALA A 46 -17.62 -9.50 -3.37
CA ALA A 46 -16.30 -8.93 -3.06
C ALA A 46 -15.35 -9.92 -2.36
N TRP A 47 -15.82 -10.72 -1.40
CA TRP A 47 -14.99 -11.73 -0.75
C TRP A 47 -14.56 -12.87 -1.70
N PRO A 48 -15.47 -13.54 -2.44
CA PRO A 48 -15.05 -14.58 -3.37
C PRO A 48 -14.19 -14.01 -4.51
N LEU A 49 -14.45 -12.80 -5.00
CA LEU A 49 -13.58 -12.17 -6.00
C LEU A 49 -12.20 -11.84 -5.45
N ALA A 50 -12.13 -11.26 -4.24
CA ALA A 50 -10.84 -10.98 -3.61
C ALA A 50 -10.06 -12.27 -3.38
N ALA A 51 -10.71 -13.31 -2.84
CA ALA A 51 -10.08 -14.61 -2.60
C ALA A 51 -9.59 -15.26 -3.90
N ALA A 52 -10.42 -15.29 -4.94
CA ALA A 52 -10.05 -15.84 -6.25
C ALA A 52 -8.90 -15.04 -6.89
N ALA A 53 -8.94 -13.71 -6.81
CA ALA A 53 -7.87 -12.85 -7.32
C ALA A 53 -6.57 -13.07 -6.55
N PHE A 54 -6.59 -13.10 -5.21
CA PHE A 54 -5.39 -13.38 -4.42
C PHE A 54 -4.85 -14.79 -4.64
N ALA A 55 -5.71 -15.79 -4.81
CA ALA A 55 -5.29 -17.15 -5.14
C ALA A 55 -4.62 -17.22 -6.52
N ALA A 56 -5.21 -16.57 -7.53
CA ALA A 56 -4.60 -16.48 -8.86
C ALA A 56 -3.24 -15.78 -8.80
N LEU A 57 -3.15 -14.65 -8.08
CA LEU A 57 -1.91 -13.89 -7.90
C LEU A 57 -0.84 -14.65 -7.12
N ALA A 58 -1.22 -15.60 -6.26
CA ALA A 58 -0.27 -16.39 -5.48
C ALA A 58 0.48 -17.43 -6.33
N VAL A 59 -0.15 -17.90 -7.42
CA VAL A 59 0.42 -18.93 -8.31
C VAL A 59 0.97 -18.33 -9.61
N TRP A 60 0.56 -17.10 -9.97
CA TRP A 60 1.05 -16.43 -11.16
C TRP A 60 2.50 -15.96 -10.98
N ASP A 61 3.39 -16.45 -11.84
CA ASP A 61 4.78 -16.01 -11.89
C ASP A 61 4.89 -14.49 -12.11
N ARG A 62 5.61 -13.81 -11.22
CA ARG A 62 5.81 -12.36 -11.28
C ARG A 62 6.83 -11.93 -12.33
N GLY A 63 7.62 -12.87 -12.86
CA GLY A 63 8.54 -12.64 -13.98
C GLY A 63 7.84 -12.62 -15.35
N ASP A 64 6.62 -13.15 -15.42
CA ASP A 64 5.83 -13.24 -16.64
C ASP A 64 5.39 -11.85 -17.14
N VAL A 65 5.47 -11.66 -18.45
CA VAL A 65 5.01 -10.44 -19.13
C VAL A 65 3.50 -10.26 -18.93
N GLY A 66 2.74 -11.36 -18.89
CA GLY A 66 1.30 -11.35 -18.59
C GLY A 66 1.01 -10.74 -17.21
N PHE A 67 1.82 -11.07 -16.21
CA PHE A 67 1.69 -10.51 -14.86
C PHE A 67 1.96 -9.00 -14.84
N VAL A 68 2.98 -8.54 -15.58
CA VAL A 68 3.31 -7.11 -15.67
C VAL A 68 2.18 -6.32 -16.33
N ILE A 69 1.53 -6.89 -17.35
CA ILE A 69 0.44 -6.22 -18.09
C ILE A 69 -0.89 -6.25 -17.31
N ALA A 70 -1.29 -7.40 -16.79
CA ALA A 70 -2.62 -7.60 -16.21
C ALA A 70 -2.61 -7.91 -14.71
N GLY A 71 -1.57 -8.57 -14.21
CA GLY A 71 -1.46 -8.98 -12.80
C GLY A 71 -1.57 -7.80 -11.83
N TYR A 72 -0.97 -6.66 -12.17
CA TYR A 72 -1.12 -5.46 -11.35
C TYR A 72 -2.53 -4.87 -11.32
N SER A 73 -3.26 -4.92 -12.42
CA SER A 73 -4.67 -4.52 -12.44
C SER A 73 -5.52 -5.50 -11.62
N VAL A 74 -5.20 -6.80 -11.65
CA VAL A 74 -5.85 -7.80 -10.77
C VAL A 74 -5.60 -7.47 -9.29
N VAL A 75 -4.38 -7.05 -8.93
CA VAL A 75 -4.07 -6.56 -7.57
C VAL A 75 -4.93 -5.34 -7.21
N ALA A 76 -5.10 -4.40 -8.14
CA ALA A 76 -5.94 -3.21 -7.93
C ALA A 76 -7.40 -3.58 -7.64
N PHE A 77 -8.00 -4.47 -8.45
CA PHE A 77 -9.37 -4.93 -8.23
C PHE A 77 -9.53 -5.75 -6.95
N ALA A 78 -8.58 -6.64 -6.64
CA ALA A 78 -8.58 -7.40 -5.38
C ALA A 78 -8.54 -6.45 -4.17
N SER A 79 -7.67 -5.45 -4.21
CA SER A 79 -7.55 -4.43 -3.15
C SER A 79 -8.81 -3.57 -3.04
N ALA A 80 -9.43 -3.22 -4.17
CA ALA A 80 -10.69 -2.47 -4.19
C ALA A 80 -11.85 -3.27 -3.59
N ALA A 81 -11.93 -4.58 -3.85
CA ALA A 81 -12.94 -5.46 -3.25
C ALA A 81 -12.78 -5.54 -1.72
N VAL A 82 -11.55 -5.68 -1.21
CA VAL A 82 -11.28 -5.63 0.24
C VAL A 82 -11.65 -4.27 0.83
N THR A 83 -11.30 -3.18 0.14
CA THR A 83 -11.62 -1.82 0.56
C THR A 83 -13.13 -1.58 0.62
N LEU A 84 -13.89 -2.05 -0.38
CA LEU A 84 -15.35 -1.99 -0.40
C LEU A 84 -15.95 -2.68 0.84
N ARG A 85 -15.44 -3.86 1.22
CA ARG A 85 -15.90 -4.57 2.42
C ARG A 85 -15.54 -3.84 3.70
N ALA A 86 -14.35 -3.25 3.78
CA ALA A 86 -13.90 -2.49 4.95
C ALA A 86 -14.72 -1.20 5.15
N LEU A 87 -15.12 -0.52 4.07
CA LEU A 87 -15.87 0.74 4.11
C LEU A 87 -17.39 0.54 4.31
N THR A 88 -17.99 -0.50 3.71
CA THR A 88 -19.45 -0.70 3.76
C THR A 88 -19.96 -1.47 4.96
N HIS A 89 -19.07 -1.95 5.83
CA HIS A 89 -19.43 -2.68 7.05
C HIS A 89 -18.75 -2.04 8.26
N GLU A 90 -19.16 -0.83 8.57
CA GLU A 90 -18.71 -0.09 9.75
C GLU A 90 -18.90 -0.95 11.01
N GLY A 91 -17.85 -1.02 11.84
CA GLY A 91 -17.86 -1.85 13.06
C GLY A 91 -17.62 -3.34 12.86
N GLY A 92 -17.51 -3.84 11.62
CA GLY A 92 -17.12 -5.23 11.34
C GLY A 92 -15.71 -5.57 11.80
N PRO A 93 -15.33 -6.86 11.91
CA PRO A 93 -14.01 -7.28 12.37
C PRO A 93 -12.88 -6.71 11.50
N LEU A 94 -13.08 -6.65 10.17
CA LEU A 94 -12.11 -6.06 9.24
C LEU A 94 -11.95 -4.54 9.45
N SER A 95 -13.07 -3.81 9.53
CA SER A 95 -13.05 -2.36 9.79
C SER A 95 -12.37 -2.04 11.13
N ARG A 96 -12.66 -2.82 12.18
CA ARG A 96 -12.02 -2.69 13.49
C ARG A 96 -10.52 -2.98 13.45
N ALA A 97 -10.10 -4.02 12.74
CA ALA A 97 -8.69 -4.34 12.57
C ALA A 97 -7.96 -3.22 11.79
N CYS A 98 -8.52 -2.77 10.67
CA CYS A 98 -7.98 -1.67 9.86
C CYS A 98 -7.94 -0.33 10.61
N SER A 99 -8.87 -0.11 11.54
CA SER A 99 -8.94 1.11 12.36
C SER A 99 -8.13 1.01 13.67
N ALA A 100 -7.45 -0.11 13.92
CA ALA A 100 -6.64 -0.26 15.11
C ALA A 100 -5.50 0.76 15.11
N ARG A 101 -5.31 1.48 16.23
CA ARG A 101 -4.35 2.60 16.34
C ARG A 101 -2.94 2.26 15.87
N TRP A 102 -2.46 1.05 16.20
CA TRP A 102 -1.13 0.59 15.81
C TRP A 102 -1.02 0.37 14.29
N LEU A 103 -2.06 -0.20 13.66
CA LEU A 103 -2.05 -0.47 12.23
C LEU A 103 -2.19 0.82 11.42
N VAL A 104 -3.01 1.76 11.89
CA VAL A 104 -3.08 3.12 11.34
C VAL A 104 -1.74 3.84 11.46
N HIS A 105 -1.02 3.67 12.57
CA HIS A 105 0.32 4.25 12.73
C HIS A 105 1.33 3.65 11.75
N ILE A 106 1.32 2.33 11.56
CA ILE A 106 2.15 1.66 10.53
C ILE A 106 1.80 2.19 9.13
N GLY A 107 0.51 2.34 8.83
CA GLY A 107 0.04 2.93 7.57
C GLY A 107 0.59 4.33 7.32
N LYS A 108 0.66 5.18 8.35
CA LYS A 108 1.25 6.53 8.25
C LYS A 108 2.73 6.50 7.91
N VAL A 109 3.49 5.57 8.50
CA VAL A 109 4.93 5.47 8.29
C VAL A 109 5.28 4.68 7.01
N SER A 110 4.30 3.99 6.42
CA SER A 110 4.50 3.09 5.27
C SER A 110 5.15 3.74 4.05
N TYR A 111 4.83 5.02 3.78
CA TYR A 111 5.43 5.75 2.67
C TYR A 111 6.93 5.98 2.89
N GLY A 112 7.31 6.45 4.08
CA GLY A 112 8.72 6.58 4.47
C GLY A 112 9.44 5.24 4.44
N LEU A 113 8.78 4.15 4.86
CA LEU A 113 9.34 2.80 4.85
C LEU A 113 9.60 2.32 3.40
N TYR A 114 8.66 2.55 2.49
CA TYR A 114 8.83 2.26 1.07
C TYR A 114 10.02 3.01 0.46
N LEU A 115 10.24 4.28 0.81
CA LEU A 115 11.38 5.03 0.29
C LEU A 115 12.72 4.60 0.91
N LEU A 116 12.74 4.39 2.22
CA LEU A 116 13.97 4.28 3.00
C LEU A 116 14.45 2.83 3.19
N HIS A 117 13.64 1.81 2.92
CA HIS A 117 14.05 0.42 3.16
C HIS A 117 15.28 -0.01 2.33
N LEU A 118 15.46 0.52 1.10
CA LEU A 118 16.66 0.23 0.29
C LEU A 118 17.91 0.87 0.89
N ILE A 119 17.79 2.10 1.40
CA ILE A 119 18.87 2.81 2.09
C ILE A 119 19.21 2.10 3.40
N ALA A 120 18.20 1.69 4.16
CA ALA A 120 18.36 0.89 5.37
C ALA A 120 19.08 -0.43 5.09
N ARG A 121 18.69 -1.15 4.02
CA ARG A 121 19.37 -2.36 3.57
C ARG A 121 20.83 -2.08 3.25
N ALA A 122 21.13 -1.06 2.44
CA ALA A 122 22.50 -0.72 2.07
C ALA A 122 23.35 -0.36 3.31
N GLY A 123 22.79 0.42 4.24
CA GLY A 123 23.45 0.83 5.47
C GLY A 123 23.75 -0.36 6.41
N VAL A 124 22.77 -1.22 6.64
CA VAL A 124 22.94 -2.45 7.45
C VAL A 124 23.97 -3.37 6.81
N ASP A 125 23.83 -3.66 5.52
CA ASP A 125 24.75 -4.55 4.81
C ASP A 125 26.19 -3.99 4.74
N PHE A 126 26.36 -2.67 4.80
CA PHE A 126 27.67 -2.01 4.84
C PHE A 126 28.26 -2.00 6.25
N GLY A 127 27.47 -1.67 7.28
CA GLY A 127 27.92 -1.63 8.67
C GLY A 127 28.24 -3.02 9.21
N PHE A 128 27.25 -3.93 9.19
CA PHE A 128 27.42 -5.29 9.71
C PHE A 128 28.37 -6.12 8.84
N GLY A 129 28.42 -5.87 7.53
CA GLY A 129 29.35 -6.55 6.63
C GLY A 129 30.83 -6.31 6.92
N ARG A 130 31.17 -5.30 7.74
CA ARG A 130 32.55 -5.07 8.21
C ARG A 130 32.90 -5.77 9.51
N VAL A 131 31.89 -6.14 10.30
CA VAL A 131 32.07 -6.63 11.67
C VAL A 131 31.76 -8.12 11.77
N VAL A 132 30.79 -8.60 10.98
CA VAL A 132 30.33 -9.99 10.98
C VAL A 132 30.83 -10.67 9.71
N PRO A 133 31.72 -11.68 9.81
CA PRO A 133 32.13 -12.50 8.68
C PRO A 133 30.91 -13.12 7.99
N ASP A 134 30.93 -13.17 6.65
CA ASP A 134 29.88 -13.76 5.82
C ASP A 134 28.46 -13.19 6.03
N TRP A 135 28.33 -12.00 6.61
CA TRP A 135 27.04 -11.30 6.81
C TRP A 135 26.14 -11.29 5.57
N ARG A 136 26.74 -11.14 4.38
CA ARG A 136 26.04 -11.09 3.09
C ARG A 136 25.87 -12.44 2.40
N ARG A 137 26.64 -13.45 2.81
CA ARG A 137 26.84 -14.71 2.07
C ARG A 137 26.46 -15.98 2.85
N SER A 138 25.96 -15.84 4.07
CA SER A 138 25.51 -17.00 4.86
C SER A 138 24.23 -17.62 4.29
N ASP A 139 24.28 -18.91 3.99
CA ASP A 139 23.13 -19.70 3.51
C ASP A 139 22.19 -20.17 4.63
N SER A 140 22.50 -19.82 5.88
CA SER A 140 21.71 -20.20 7.04
C SER A 140 20.37 -19.43 7.09
N VAL A 141 19.27 -20.17 7.25
CA VAL A 141 17.92 -19.59 7.44
C VAL A 141 17.89 -18.66 8.64
N ALA A 142 18.54 -19.04 9.75
CA ALA A 142 18.61 -18.21 10.95
C ALA A 142 19.31 -16.87 10.68
N HIS A 143 20.42 -16.90 9.92
CA HIS A 143 21.13 -15.67 9.52
C HIS A 143 20.27 -14.80 8.60
N SER A 144 19.52 -15.40 7.66
CA SER A 144 18.60 -14.68 6.79
C SER A 144 17.48 -13.98 7.57
N LEU A 145 16.93 -14.64 8.59
CA LEU A 145 15.91 -14.06 9.48
C LEU A 145 16.49 -12.91 10.31
N ILE A 146 17.69 -13.08 10.87
CA ILE A 146 18.38 -12.02 11.63
C ILE A 146 18.65 -10.80 10.75
N ARG A 147 19.17 -11.02 9.53
CA ARG A 147 19.44 -9.94 8.58
C ARG A 147 18.15 -9.23 8.17
N LEU A 148 17.08 -9.96 7.87
CA LEU A 148 15.76 -9.39 7.57
C LEU A 148 15.24 -8.55 8.74
N ALA A 149 15.33 -9.06 9.97
CA ALA A 149 14.92 -8.36 11.17
C ALA A 149 15.72 -7.07 11.37
N ALA A 150 17.05 -7.12 11.21
CA ALA A 150 17.93 -5.96 11.32
C ALA A 150 17.60 -4.88 10.28
N ILE A 151 17.46 -5.26 9.00
CA ILE A 151 17.09 -4.33 7.92
C ILE A 151 15.71 -3.72 8.20
N SER A 152 14.73 -4.54 8.58
CA SER A 152 13.37 -4.07 8.86
C SER A 152 13.33 -3.12 10.04
N ALA A 153 14.07 -3.42 11.12
CA ALA A 153 14.16 -2.56 12.29
C ALA A 153 14.76 -1.19 11.94
N VAL A 154 15.87 -1.18 11.19
CA VAL A 154 16.50 0.08 10.74
C VAL A 154 15.58 0.84 9.79
N ALA A 155 14.90 0.16 8.86
CA ALA A 155 13.95 0.79 7.95
C ALA A 155 12.77 1.43 8.68
N VAL A 156 12.17 0.74 9.65
CA VAL A 156 11.07 1.28 10.48
C VAL A 156 11.55 2.47 11.30
N LEU A 157 12.74 2.39 11.89
CA LEU A 157 13.32 3.49 12.66
C LEU A 157 13.53 4.72 11.77
N MET A 158 14.19 4.56 10.62
CA MET A 158 14.43 5.63 9.66
C MET A 158 13.12 6.23 9.15
N ALA A 159 12.13 5.40 8.81
CA ALA A 159 10.82 5.84 8.36
C ALA A 159 10.06 6.60 9.45
N THR A 160 10.15 6.15 10.70
CA THR A 160 9.50 6.81 11.84
C THR A 160 10.14 8.17 12.10
N ILE A 161 11.47 8.26 12.08
CA ILE A 161 12.19 9.54 12.18
C ILE A 161 11.76 10.46 11.01
N SER A 162 11.78 9.95 9.78
CA SER A 162 11.35 10.72 8.61
C SER A 162 9.92 11.26 8.74
N TYR A 163 9.01 10.43 9.25
CA TYR A 163 7.61 10.81 9.46
C TYR A 163 7.48 11.98 10.45
N TYR A 164 8.17 11.92 11.60
CA TYR A 164 8.04 12.96 12.62
C TYR A 164 8.76 14.26 12.24
N PHE A 165 9.90 14.19 11.54
CA PHE A 165 10.72 15.36 11.21
C PHE A 165 10.38 16.02 9.88
N PHE A 166 9.91 15.28 8.89
CA PHE A 166 9.64 15.82 7.55
C PHE A 166 8.16 15.72 7.20
N GLU A 167 7.60 14.51 7.23
CA GLU A 167 6.25 14.28 6.72
C GLU A 167 5.18 15.00 7.54
N LYS A 168 5.21 14.88 8.87
CA LYS A 168 4.24 15.51 9.76
C LYS A 168 4.27 17.05 9.67
N PRO A 169 5.42 17.75 9.66
CA PRO A 169 5.46 19.19 9.42
C PRO A 169 4.91 19.60 8.05
N ILE A 170 5.26 18.87 6.98
CA ILE A 170 4.79 19.17 5.62
C ILE A 170 3.26 18.98 5.52
N LEU A 171 2.73 17.92 6.10
CA LEU A 171 1.28 17.68 6.14
C LEU A 171 0.55 18.77 6.92
N ARG A 172 1.11 19.24 8.04
CA ARG A 172 0.54 20.38 8.79
C ARG A 172 0.57 21.68 7.98
N LEU A 173 1.54 21.85 7.08
CA LEU A 173 1.56 22.98 6.16
C LEU A 173 0.45 22.82 5.12
N LYS A 174 0.29 21.64 4.51
CA LYS A 174 -0.84 21.39 3.60
C LYS A 174 -2.20 21.72 4.24
N ASP A 175 -2.44 21.27 5.47
CA ASP A 175 -3.72 21.51 6.17
C ASP A 175 -4.02 23.01 6.39
N ARG A 176 -2.98 23.85 6.45
CA ARG A 176 -3.15 25.31 6.57
C ARG A 176 -3.47 26.00 5.24
N TRP A 177 -2.92 25.52 4.12
CA TRP A 177 -2.99 26.20 2.83
C TRP A 177 -4.10 25.64 1.93
N ALA A 178 -4.45 24.38 2.11
CA ALA A 178 -5.56 23.71 1.45
C ALA A 178 -6.30 22.85 2.49
N PRO A 179 -6.97 23.47 3.48
CA PRO A 179 -7.78 22.74 4.43
C PRO A 179 -8.75 21.84 3.66
N ALA A 180 -8.83 20.57 4.08
CA ALA A 180 -9.75 19.61 3.47
C ALA A 180 -11.13 20.25 3.44
N ARG A 181 -11.59 20.59 2.24
CA ARG A 181 -12.81 21.36 2.06
C ARG A 181 -13.92 20.70 2.87
N GLU A 182 -14.46 21.45 3.81
CA GLU A 182 -15.77 21.32 4.43
C GLU A 182 -16.88 21.52 3.36
N SER A 183 -16.72 20.99 2.15
CA SER A 183 -17.56 21.28 0.97
C SER A 183 -18.66 20.27 0.72
N ILE A 184 -19.06 19.50 1.74
CA ILE A 184 -20.29 18.70 1.68
C ILE A 184 -21.37 19.29 2.61
N SER A 185 -20.99 19.85 3.77
CA SER A 185 -21.96 20.40 4.74
C SER A 185 -22.80 21.57 4.21
N ARG A 186 -22.27 22.43 3.34
CA ARG A 186 -23.07 23.56 2.77
C ARG A 186 -24.02 23.19 1.63
N ARG A 187 -23.96 21.98 1.06
CA ARG A 187 -24.89 21.58 -0.02
C ARG A 187 -26.20 20.99 0.50
N ASP A 188 -26.20 20.46 1.72
CA ASP A 188 -27.41 19.98 2.37
C ASP A 188 -28.22 21.13 2.98
N GLU A 189 -27.56 22.20 3.44
CA GLU A 189 -28.25 23.44 3.85
C GLU A 189 -28.86 24.23 2.67
N ALA A 190 -28.37 24.02 1.44
CA ALA A 190 -28.93 24.66 0.24
C ALA A 190 -30.02 23.82 -0.45
N ARG A 191 -30.32 22.62 0.07
CA ARG A 191 -31.38 21.72 -0.41
C ARG A 191 -32.47 21.45 0.63
N ALA A 192 -32.36 22.01 1.82
CA ALA A 192 -33.43 22.13 2.81
C ALA A 192 -34.16 23.47 2.62
#